data_AF-A0A956YGV3-F1
#
_entry.id   AF-A0A956YGV3-F1
#
_cell.length_a   1.000
_cell.length_b   1.000
_cell.length_c   1.000
_cell.angle_alpha   90.00
_cell.angle_beta   90.00
_cell.angle_gamma   90.00
#
_symmetry.space_group_name_H-M   'P 1'
#
loop_
_entity.id
_entity.type
_entity.pdbx_description
1 polymer ?
#
loop_
_entity_poly.entity_id
_entity_poly.type
_entity_poly.pdbx_seq_one_letter_code
_entity_poly.pdbx_strand_id
1 'polypeptide(L)'
;MPKPARIIKWRIRRQQRRQRSGVNVFRWLSVIVLGLATAVFTFIILGAVGVTAVFASFTRDLPDFTELERLGQDSSATFETTKIYAWGQPAANGQRDLTLIYEVIDPLGGDRQWLPLDQIPQQLIDATIAIEDRTFYTNQGFDMIGIGRAFNEY
;
A
#
# COMPACT_ATOMS: atom_id res chain seq x y z
N MET A 1 44.51 77.07 4.09
CA MET A 1 44.64 75.72 3.48
C MET A 1 44.02 74.67 4.40
N PRO A 2 43.04 73.86 3.96
CA PRO A 2 42.45 72.82 4.81
C PRO A 2 43.39 71.61 4.93
N LYS A 3 43.55 71.09 6.16
CA LYS A 3 44.50 70.01 6.49
C LYS A 3 44.16 68.69 5.76
N PRO A 4 45.16 67.97 5.20
CA PRO A 4 44.98 66.75 4.37
C PRO A 4 44.36 65.55 5.11
N ALA A 5 44.34 65.58 6.45
CA ALA A 5 43.77 64.51 7.27
C ALA A 5 42.24 64.33 7.13
N ARG A 6 41.51 65.32 6.60
CA ARG A 6 40.05 65.18 6.37
C ARG A 6 39.70 64.38 5.12
N ILE A 7 40.58 64.31 4.12
CA ILE A 7 40.29 63.67 2.83
C ILE A 7 40.44 62.14 2.92
N ILE A 8 41.41 61.65 3.72
CA ILE A 8 41.68 60.21 3.87
C ILE A 8 40.58 59.49 4.66
N LYS A 9 39.99 60.13 5.69
CA LYS A 9 38.90 59.54 6.49
C LYS A 9 37.61 59.32 5.69
N TRP A 10 37.40 60.02 4.58
CA TRP A 10 36.19 59.89 3.77
C TRP A 10 36.24 58.67 2.83
N ARG A 11 37.43 58.32 2.32
CA ARG A 11 37.62 57.17 1.43
C ARG A 11 37.48 55.82 2.15
N ILE A 12 38.01 55.72 3.37
CA ILE A 12 37.98 54.48 4.17
C ILE A 12 36.55 54.14 4.65
N ARG A 13 35.75 55.16 5.00
CA ARG A 13 34.35 54.94 5.45
C ARG A 13 33.42 54.45 4.33
N ARG A 14 33.71 54.78 3.07
CA ARG A 14 32.86 54.38 1.93
C ARG A 14 33.06 52.91 1.53
N GLN A 15 34.27 52.35 1.74
CA GLN A 15 34.56 50.92 1.52
C GLN A 15 33.97 50.02 2.61
N GLN A 16 34.01 50.43 3.89
CA GLN A 16 33.47 49.63 4.99
C GLN A 16 31.93 49.51 4.99
N ARG A 17 31.21 50.50 4.45
CA ARG A 17 29.74 50.44 4.32
C ARG A 17 29.26 49.46 3.25
N ARG A 18 30.05 49.22 2.19
CA ARG A 18 29.72 48.22 1.16
C ARG A 18 29.92 46.78 1.62
N GLN A 19 30.92 46.51 2.45
CA GLN A 19 31.17 45.15 2.96
C GLN A 19 30.14 44.69 4.02
N ARG A 20 29.62 45.60 4.85
CA ARG A 20 28.59 45.26 5.86
C ARG A 20 27.19 45.00 5.27
N SER A 21 26.91 45.53 4.08
CA SER A 21 25.62 45.36 3.40
C SER A 21 25.43 43.96 2.83
N GLY A 22 26.46 43.36 2.22
CA GLY A 22 26.38 42.01 1.62
C GLY A 22 26.20 40.90 2.65
N VAL A 23 26.86 41.01 3.81
CA VAL A 23 26.76 40.00 4.90
C VAL A 23 25.35 39.96 5.49
N ASN A 24 24.69 41.11 5.64
CA ASN A 24 23.31 41.14 6.13
C ASN A 24 22.33 40.53 5.14
N VAL A 25 22.51 40.76 3.83
CA VAL A 25 21.66 40.16 2.78
C VAL A 25 21.84 38.65 2.75
N PHE A 26 23.08 38.15 2.80
CA PHE A 26 23.37 36.72 2.84
C PHE A 26 22.78 36.05 4.09
N ARG A 27 22.84 36.74 5.24
CA ARG A 27 22.22 36.26 6.49
C ARG A 27 20.71 36.16 6.38
N TRP A 28 20.03 37.17 5.84
CA TRP A 28 18.57 37.12 5.65
C TRP A 28 18.16 36.04 4.64
N LEU A 29 18.90 35.88 3.55
CA LEU A 29 18.68 34.78 2.60
C LEU A 29 18.84 33.41 3.27
N SER A 30 19.88 33.21 4.08
CA SER A 30 20.08 31.95 4.79
C SER A 30 18.96 31.63 5.79
N VAL A 31 18.42 32.64 6.47
CA VAL A 31 17.27 32.48 7.39
C VAL A 31 16.00 32.11 6.62
N ILE A 32 15.76 32.72 5.45
CA ILE A 32 14.61 32.40 4.61
C ILE A 32 14.71 30.97 4.07
N VAL A 33 15.88 30.58 3.56
CA VAL A 33 16.11 29.22 3.05
C VAL A 33 15.94 28.19 4.16
N LEU A 34 16.49 28.44 5.36
CA LEU A 34 16.31 27.56 6.51
C LEU A 34 14.84 27.47 6.91
N GLY A 35 14.12 28.59 6.98
CA GLY A 35 12.69 28.62 7.28
C GLY A 35 11.86 27.82 6.28
N LEU A 36 12.14 27.96 4.98
CA LEU A 36 11.49 27.18 3.93
C LEU A 36 11.79 25.69 4.08
N ALA A 37 13.05 25.33 4.30
CA ALA A 37 13.46 23.94 4.49
C ALA A 37 12.77 23.31 5.70
N THR A 38 12.68 24.03 6.83
CA THR A 38 11.95 23.57 8.01
C THR A 38 10.46 23.42 7.73
N ALA A 39 9.84 24.34 6.99
CA ALA A 39 8.42 24.25 6.66
C ALA A 39 8.11 23.05 5.77
N VAL A 40 8.94 22.80 4.75
CA VAL A 40 8.83 21.61 3.89
C VAL A 40 9.03 20.34 4.70
N PHE A 41 10.04 20.29 5.57
CA PHE A 41 10.29 19.14 6.43
C PHE A 41 9.12 18.85 7.37
N THR A 42 8.57 19.87 8.02
CA THR A 42 7.40 19.75 8.88
C THR A 42 6.17 19.29 8.10
N PHE A 43 5.96 19.82 6.89
CA PHE A 43 4.87 19.38 6.02
C PHE A 43 4.99 17.90 5.63
N ILE A 44 6.20 17.43 5.29
CA ILE A 44 6.45 16.01 4.98
C ILE A 44 6.15 15.13 6.20
N ILE A 45 6.61 15.52 7.40
CA ILE A 45 6.34 14.75 8.63
C ILE A 45 4.83 14.70 8.92
N LEU A 46 4.14 15.84 8.85
CA LEU A 46 2.69 15.89 9.06
C LEU A 46 1.95 15.02 8.04
N GLY A 47 2.36 15.08 6.77
CA GLY A 47 1.82 14.22 5.72
C GLY A 47 2.03 12.73 6.03
N ALA A 48 3.25 12.34 6.39
CA ALA A 48 3.58 10.95 6.72
C ALA A 48 2.82 10.43 7.96
N VAL A 49 2.67 11.27 9.00
CA VAL A 49 1.86 10.95 10.19
C VAL A 49 0.39 10.81 9.81
N GLY A 50 -0.13 11.72 8.99
CA GLY A 50 -1.50 11.68 8.49
C GLY A 50 -1.79 10.41 7.69
N VAL A 51 -0.93 10.07 6.72
CA VAL A 51 -1.05 8.84 5.91
C VAL A 51 -1.00 7.60 6.80
N THR A 52 -0.04 7.53 7.73
CA THR A 52 0.07 6.40 8.65
C THR A 52 -1.16 6.26 9.55
N ALA A 53 -1.70 7.37 10.05
CA ALA A 53 -2.89 7.37 10.89
C ALA A 53 -4.15 6.91 10.14
N VAL A 54 -4.32 7.38 8.89
CA VAL A 54 -5.43 6.95 8.02
C VAL A 54 -5.30 5.47 7.68
N PHE A 55 -4.10 5.03 7.28
CA PHE A 55 -3.82 3.63 7.01
C PHE A 55 -4.14 2.75 8.23
N ALA A 56 -3.58 3.08 9.40
CA ALA A 56 -3.82 2.34 10.63
C ALA A 56 -5.30 2.34 11.05
N SER A 57 -6.04 3.42 10.76
CA SER A 57 -7.48 3.48 11.01
C SER A 57 -8.26 2.53 10.10
N PHE A 58 -7.92 2.46 8.81
CA PHE A 58 -8.59 1.56 7.87
C PHE A 58 -8.19 0.11 8.06
N THR A 59 -6.97 -0.16 8.53
CA THR A 59 -6.48 -1.52 8.73
C THR A 59 -6.74 -2.09 10.11
N ARG A 60 -7.40 -1.34 11.00
CA ARG A 60 -7.58 -1.75 12.40
C ARG A 60 -8.40 -3.02 12.56
N ASP A 61 -9.38 -3.21 11.68
CA ASP A 61 -10.32 -4.32 11.72
C ASP A 61 -9.97 -5.41 10.71
N LEU A 62 -8.83 -5.28 9.99
CA LEU A 62 -8.39 -6.34 9.10
C LEU A 62 -7.84 -7.52 9.92
N PRO A 63 -8.27 -8.75 9.63
CA PRO A 63 -7.70 -9.95 10.21
C PRO A 63 -6.21 -10.06 9.83
N ASP A 64 -5.43 -10.70 10.69
CA ASP A 64 -4.01 -10.94 10.39
C ASP A 64 -3.90 -11.89 9.19
N PHE A 65 -2.94 -11.64 8.30
CA PHE A 65 -2.77 -12.46 7.10
C PHE A 65 -2.43 -13.91 7.45
N THR A 66 -1.85 -14.15 8.63
CA THR A 66 -1.56 -15.50 9.14
C THR A 66 -2.84 -16.29 9.46
N GLU A 67 -3.98 -15.63 9.66
CA GLU A 67 -5.27 -16.29 9.83
C GLU A 67 -5.77 -16.88 8.51
N LEU A 68 -5.42 -16.29 7.37
CA LEU A 68 -5.80 -16.82 6.05
C LEU A 68 -5.19 -18.19 5.77
N GLU A 69 -3.95 -18.42 6.23
CA GLU A 69 -3.29 -19.73 6.14
C GLU A 69 -3.98 -20.78 7.02
N ARG A 70 -4.61 -20.33 8.12
CA ARG A 70 -5.36 -21.19 9.05
C ARG A 70 -6.80 -21.48 8.60
N LEU A 71 -7.42 -20.62 7.77
CA LEU A 71 -8.79 -20.85 7.27
C LEU A 71 -8.97 -22.17 6.51
N GLY A 72 -7.90 -22.71 5.91
CA GLY A 72 -7.90 -24.03 5.27
C GLY A 72 -7.53 -25.20 6.20
N GLN A 73 -7.03 -24.92 7.41
CA GLN A 73 -6.59 -25.93 8.39
C GLN A 73 -7.63 -26.16 9.49
N ASP A 74 -8.31 -25.11 9.93
CA ASP A 74 -9.36 -25.17 10.94
C ASP A 74 -10.73 -25.30 10.27
N SER A 75 -11.17 -26.53 10.01
CA SER A 75 -12.49 -26.84 9.42
C SER A 75 -13.69 -26.35 10.25
N SER A 76 -13.45 -25.78 11.44
CA SER A 76 -14.47 -25.23 12.34
C SER A 76 -14.81 -23.75 12.05
N ALA A 77 -13.97 -23.02 11.32
CA ALA A 77 -14.16 -21.60 11.04
C ALA A 77 -14.77 -21.31 9.65
N THR A 78 -14.90 -22.33 8.80
CA THR A 78 -15.31 -22.16 7.41
C THR A 78 -16.58 -22.96 7.10
N PHE A 79 -17.56 -22.30 6.49
CA PHE A 79 -18.83 -22.88 6.08
C PHE A 79 -18.62 -23.80 4.88
N GLU A 80 -18.35 -25.08 5.13
CA GLU A 80 -18.13 -26.10 4.10
C GLU A 80 -19.41 -26.85 3.71
N THR A 81 -19.47 -27.30 2.46
CA THR A 81 -20.54 -28.18 1.99
C THR A 81 -20.32 -29.60 2.51
N THR A 82 -21.29 -30.14 3.26
CA THR A 82 -21.20 -31.53 3.74
C THR A 82 -21.59 -32.49 2.63
N LYS A 83 -20.67 -33.37 2.23
CA LYS A 83 -20.90 -34.37 1.19
C LYS A 83 -21.20 -35.75 1.78
N ILE A 84 -22.31 -36.35 1.36
CA ILE A 84 -22.75 -37.68 1.79
C ILE A 84 -22.54 -38.66 0.63
N TYR A 85 -21.76 -39.71 0.89
CA TYR A 85 -21.45 -40.76 -0.07
C TYR A 85 -22.11 -42.08 0.33
N ALA A 86 -22.47 -42.89 -0.66
CA ALA A 86 -22.84 -44.29 -0.49
C ALA A 86 -21.96 -45.18 -1.36
N TRP A 87 -21.86 -46.46 -1.01
CA TRP A 87 -21.19 -47.43 -1.88
C TRP A 87 -21.95 -47.59 -3.20
N GLY A 88 -21.24 -47.35 -4.30
CA GLY A 88 -21.73 -47.60 -5.65
C GLY A 88 -21.88 -49.07 -5.97
N GLN A 89 -22.38 -49.37 -7.17
CA GLN A 89 -22.46 -50.73 -7.67
C GLN A 89 -21.04 -51.32 -7.82
N PRO A 90 -20.85 -52.63 -7.56
CA PRO A 90 -19.56 -53.26 -7.78
C PRO A 90 -19.17 -53.19 -9.26
N ALA A 91 -17.95 -52.75 -9.53
CA ALA A 91 -17.32 -52.92 -10.82
C ALA A 91 -17.08 -54.41 -11.11
N ALA A 92 -16.80 -54.76 -12.36
CA ALA A 92 -16.60 -56.15 -12.80
C ALA A 92 -15.45 -56.88 -12.07
N ASN A 93 -14.51 -56.13 -11.48
CA ASN A 93 -13.41 -56.64 -10.65
C ASN A 93 -13.78 -56.80 -9.16
N GLY A 94 -15.04 -56.54 -8.78
CA GLY A 94 -15.52 -56.57 -7.40
C GLY A 94 -15.23 -55.31 -6.58
N GLN A 95 -14.51 -54.33 -7.12
CA GLN A 95 -14.23 -53.06 -6.46
C GLN A 95 -15.50 -52.22 -6.38
N ARG A 96 -15.68 -51.49 -5.29
CA ARG A 96 -16.76 -50.52 -5.14
C ARG A 96 -16.13 -49.16 -5.01
N ASP A 97 -16.70 -48.18 -5.70
CA ASP A 97 -16.33 -46.78 -5.56
C ASP A 97 -17.43 -46.05 -4.79
N LEU A 98 -17.04 -45.01 -4.04
CA LEU A 98 -17.99 -44.13 -3.37
C LEU A 98 -18.73 -43.31 -4.42
N THR A 99 -20.05 -43.28 -4.34
CA THR A 99 -20.93 -42.44 -5.15
C THR A 99 -21.48 -41.33 -4.27
N LEU A 100 -21.30 -40.08 -4.66
CA LEU A 100 -21.93 -38.93 -4.00
C LEU A 100 -23.44 -39.02 -4.18
N ILE A 101 -24.18 -39.01 -3.08
CA ILE A 101 -25.65 -39.15 -3.11
C ILE A 101 -26.37 -37.91 -2.61
N TYR A 102 -25.70 -37.06 -1.81
CA TYR A 102 -26.31 -35.85 -1.30
C TYR A 102 -25.25 -34.83 -0.86
N GLU A 103 -25.61 -33.55 -0.96
CA GLU A 103 -24.82 -32.43 -0.47
C GLU A 103 -25.71 -31.57 0.43
N VAL A 104 -25.24 -31.26 1.64
CA VAL A 104 -25.88 -30.30 2.54
C VAL A 104 -25.15 -28.97 2.37
N ILE A 105 -25.85 -28.03 1.74
CA ILE A 105 -25.34 -26.69 1.43
C ILE A 105 -25.88 -25.71 2.47
N ASP A 106 -24.99 -24.88 3.02
CA ASP A 106 -25.39 -23.81 3.93
C ASP A 106 -26.17 -22.72 3.16
N PRO A 107 -27.38 -22.32 3.60
CA PRO A 107 -28.19 -21.32 2.91
C PRO A 107 -27.58 -19.91 2.91
N LEU A 108 -26.68 -19.60 3.85
CA LEU A 108 -25.94 -18.33 3.94
C LEU A 108 -24.53 -18.44 3.33
N GLY A 109 -23.92 -19.63 3.38
CA GLY A 109 -22.56 -19.90 2.91
C GLY A 109 -22.44 -20.26 1.42
N GLY A 110 -23.47 -20.86 0.83
CA GLY A 110 -23.44 -21.36 -0.55
C GLY A 110 -22.64 -22.65 -0.72
N ASP A 111 -22.53 -23.13 -1.97
CA ASP A 111 -21.70 -24.30 -2.32
C ASP A 111 -20.23 -23.88 -2.38
N ARG A 112 -19.45 -24.38 -1.41
CA ARG A 112 -18.04 -24.05 -1.23
C ARG A 112 -17.23 -25.31 -1.02
N GLN A 113 -16.10 -25.37 -1.72
CA GLN A 113 -15.16 -26.48 -1.69
C GLN A 113 -13.75 -25.90 -1.73
N TRP A 114 -12.94 -26.21 -0.73
CA TRP A 114 -11.52 -25.86 -0.77
C TRP A 114 -10.76 -26.79 -1.71
N LEU A 115 -10.01 -26.15 -2.61
CA LEU A 115 -9.09 -26.81 -3.49
C LEU A 115 -7.73 -26.11 -3.37
N PRO A 116 -6.63 -26.83 -3.11
CA PRO A 116 -5.32 -26.21 -3.11
C PRO A 116 -4.97 -25.75 -4.53
N LEU A 117 -4.17 -24.68 -4.62
CA LEU A 117 -3.89 -23.99 -5.88
C LEU A 117 -3.23 -24.90 -6.94
N ASP A 118 -2.46 -25.89 -6.50
CA ASP A 118 -1.77 -26.87 -7.36
C ASP A 118 -2.73 -27.86 -8.06
N GLN A 119 -3.96 -28.00 -7.56
CA GLN A 119 -5.01 -28.79 -8.20
C GLN A 119 -5.83 -27.96 -9.21
N ILE A 120 -5.62 -26.64 -9.28
CA ILE A 120 -6.29 -25.76 -10.25
C ILE A 120 -5.49 -25.77 -11.57
N PRO A 121 -6.12 -26.08 -12.72
CA PRO A 121 -5.48 -25.98 -14.02
C PRO A 121 -4.89 -24.59 -14.27
N GLN A 122 -3.64 -24.52 -14.75
CA GLN A 122 -2.93 -23.26 -15.01
C GLN A 122 -3.74 -22.30 -15.90
N GLN A 123 -4.45 -22.83 -16.90
CA GLN A 123 -5.27 -22.03 -17.82
C GLN A 123 -6.40 -21.28 -17.10
N LEU A 124 -6.96 -21.84 -16.03
CA LEU A 124 -7.98 -21.16 -15.23
C LEU A 124 -7.35 -20.04 -14.40
N ILE A 125 -6.19 -20.31 -13.78
CA ILE A 125 -5.42 -19.29 -13.04
C ILE A 125 -5.11 -18.11 -13.95
N ASP A 126 -4.55 -18.38 -15.13
CA ASP A 126 -4.17 -17.36 -16.11
C ASP A 126 -5.39 -16.56 -16.61
N ALA A 127 -6.52 -17.24 -16.87
CA ALA A 127 -7.75 -16.60 -17.30
C ALA A 127 -8.33 -15.67 -16.22
N THR A 128 -8.36 -16.11 -14.97
CA THR A 128 -8.80 -15.27 -13.84
C THR A 128 -7.91 -14.06 -13.67
N ILE A 129 -6.58 -14.24 -13.69
CA ILE A 129 -5.62 -13.13 -13.60
C ILE A 129 -5.82 -12.16 -14.77
N ALA A 130 -5.99 -12.65 -15.99
CA ALA A 130 -6.18 -11.79 -17.16
C ALA A 130 -7.45 -10.92 -17.08
N ILE A 131 -8.53 -11.42 -16.47
CA ILE A 131 -9.82 -10.72 -16.35
C ILE A 131 -9.84 -9.77 -15.14
N GLU A 132 -9.38 -10.23 -13.97
CA GLU A 132 -9.50 -9.49 -12.70
C GLU A 132 -8.33 -8.52 -12.47
N ASP A 133 -7.09 -8.99 -12.61
CA ASP A 133 -5.90 -8.17 -12.43
C ASP A 133 -4.74 -8.66 -13.30
N ARG A 134 -4.67 -8.12 -14.53
CA ARG A 134 -3.60 -8.45 -15.49
C ARG A 134 -2.18 -8.17 -14.97
N THR A 135 -2.04 -7.35 -13.92
CA THR A 135 -0.75 -6.94 -13.36
C THR A 135 -0.36 -7.71 -12.11
N PHE A 136 -1.18 -8.68 -11.67
CA PHE A 136 -1.05 -9.42 -10.42
C PHE A 136 0.39 -9.84 -10.06
N TYR A 137 1.14 -10.44 -11.00
CA TYR A 137 2.51 -10.90 -10.75
C TYR A 137 3.58 -9.80 -10.73
N THR A 138 3.24 -8.59 -11.14
CA THR A 138 4.19 -7.48 -11.33
C THR A 138 3.90 -6.26 -10.48
N ASN A 139 2.67 -6.11 -10.00
CA ASN A 139 2.28 -5.00 -9.16
C ASN A 139 2.71 -5.24 -7.70
N GLN A 140 2.71 -4.16 -6.91
CA GLN A 140 3.11 -4.20 -5.50
C GLN A 140 1.92 -4.54 -4.57
N GLY A 141 0.87 -5.19 -5.11
CA GLY A 141 -0.40 -5.45 -4.41
C GLY A 141 -1.42 -4.31 -4.49
N PHE A 142 -1.15 -3.26 -5.26
CA PHE A 142 -2.08 -2.13 -5.47
C PHE A 142 -1.92 -1.52 -6.87
N ASP A 143 -3.04 -1.08 -7.45
CA ASP A 143 -3.08 -0.36 -8.73
C ASP A 143 -3.19 1.15 -8.48
N MET A 144 -2.05 1.87 -8.50
CA MET A 144 -2.02 3.32 -8.32
C MET A 144 -2.79 4.07 -9.42
N ILE A 145 -2.78 3.54 -10.64
CA ILE A 145 -3.45 4.18 -11.78
C ILE A 145 -4.96 4.00 -11.62
N GLY A 146 -5.41 2.78 -11.27
CA GLY A 146 -6.81 2.48 -10.96
C GLY A 146 -7.35 3.33 -9.81
N ILE A 147 -6.59 3.47 -8.71
CA ILE A 147 -6.95 4.36 -7.59
C ILE A 147 -7.07 5.81 -8.05
N GLY A 148 -6.09 6.30 -8.82
CA GLY A 148 -6.13 7.66 -9.37
C GLY A 148 -7.34 7.91 -10.28
N ARG A 149 -7.69 6.92 -11.11
CA ARG A 149 -8.87 6.99 -12.00
C ARG A 149 -10.18 7.06 -11.20
N ALA A 150 -10.31 6.30 -10.12
CA ALA A 150 -11.52 6.29 -9.29
C ALA A 150 -11.88 7.68 -8.71
N PHE A 151 -10.89 8.55 -8.48
CA PHE A 151 -11.13 9.93 -8.03
C PHE A 151 -11.69 10.86 -9.12
N ASN A 152 -11.51 10.52 -10.40
CA ASN A 152 -11.98 11.33 -11.52
C ASN A 152 -13.29 10.79 -12.13
N GLU A 153 -13.70 9.58 -11.76
CA GLU A 153 -14.95 8.94 -12.22
C GLU A 153 -16.15 9.17 -11.28
N TYR A 154 -15.96 9.95 -10.21
CA TYR A 154 -17.01 10.44 -9.30
C TYR A 154 -17.23 11.96 -9.46
#